data_AF-A0A955BPJ3-F1
#
_entry.id   AF-A0A955BPJ3-F1
#
_cell.length_a   1.000
_cell.length_b   1.000
_cell.length_c   1.000
_cell.angle_alpha   90.00
_cell.angle_beta   90.00
_cell.angle_gamma   90.00
#
_symmetry.space_group_name_H-M   'P 1'
#
loop_
_entity.id
_entity.type
_entity.pdbx_description
1 polymer ?
#
loop_
_entity_poly.entity_id
_entity_poly.type
_entity_poly.pdbx_seq_one_letter_code
_entity_poly.pdbx_strand_id
1 'polypeptide(L)'
;MFSKFMAVSVLLTVLLVPIASTAAEDTPEARREAVEKYLAIMPLPEMLREMTEEIAKQIPEEQRPHFFDVMNNKIDIPKIEAAAKESLARHLTLAELNHLIAYMEAPEGKSAMKKMKYYMADVMPTMQGEIRRVLAENPPPKPTEN
;
A
#
# COMPACT_ATOMS: atom_id res chain seq x y z
N MET A 1 -4.03 76.31 -28.90
CA MET A 1 -4.04 76.75 -27.49
C MET A 1 -3.77 75.55 -26.59
N PHE A 2 -3.03 75.80 -25.53
CA PHE A 2 -2.38 74.86 -24.61
C PHE A 2 -3.32 74.09 -23.66
N SER A 3 -2.86 72.87 -23.29
CA SER A 3 -2.93 72.23 -21.96
C SER A 3 -4.28 71.82 -21.35
N LYS A 4 -4.44 70.51 -21.05
CA LYS A 4 -4.38 69.99 -19.66
C LYS A 4 -4.43 68.45 -19.61
N PHE A 5 -3.42 67.91 -18.92
CA PHE A 5 -3.27 66.55 -18.44
C PHE A 5 -4.32 66.21 -17.35
N MET A 6 -4.84 64.97 -17.34
CA MET A 6 -5.05 64.13 -16.14
C MET A 6 -5.64 62.79 -16.59
N ALA A 7 -4.87 61.69 -16.51
CA ALA A 7 -4.97 60.70 -15.43
C ALA A 7 -6.33 59.97 -15.47
N VAL A 8 -6.45 58.66 -15.70
CA VAL A 8 -5.77 57.58 -14.97
C VAL A 8 -5.73 56.35 -15.90
N SER A 9 -4.54 55.94 -16.32
CA SER A 9 -4.32 54.55 -16.76
C SER A 9 -4.34 53.69 -15.49
N VAL A 10 -5.43 52.98 -15.25
CA VAL A 10 -5.47 51.92 -14.23
C VAL A 10 -4.70 50.75 -14.82
N LEU A 11 -3.37 50.78 -14.59
CA LEU A 11 -2.47 49.68 -14.86
C LEU A 11 -2.84 48.54 -13.90
N LEU A 12 -3.68 47.62 -14.36
CA LEU A 12 -3.99 46.37 -13.66
C LEU A 12 -2.78 45.43 -13.80
N THR A 13 -1.68 45.72 -13.10
CA THR A 13 -0.61 44.75 -12.86
C THR A 13 -1.12 43.74 -11.85
N VAL A 14 -1.78 42.69 -12.35
CA VAL A 14 -1.95 41.44 -11.62
C VAL A 14 -0.56 40.93 -11.30
N LEU A 15 -0.16 41.03 -10.03
CA LEU A 15 0.99 40.33 -9.49
C LEU A 15 0.73 38.84 -9.66
N LEU A 16 1.30 38.26 -10.72
CA LEU A 16 1.46 36.83 -10.88
C LEU A 16 2.50 36.40 -9.83
N VAL A 17 2.09 36.26 -8.57
CA VAL A 17 2.91 35.56 -7.57
C VAL A 17 2.86 34.10 -7.99
N PRO A 18 3.98 33.50 -8.44
CA PRO A 18 3.99 32.06 -8.60
C PRO A 18 3.79 31.51 -7.18
N ILE A 19 2.66 30.82 -6.96
CA ILE A 19 2.51 29.95 -5.80
C ILE A 19 3.54 28.86 -6.03
N ALA A 20 4.75 29.05 -5.51
CA ALA A 20 5.71 27.98 -5.40
C ALA A 20 5.07 26.98 -4.44
N SER A 21 4.43 25.94 -4.98
CA SER A 21 4.14 24.75 -4.20
C SER A 21 5.49 24.28 -3.68
N THR A 22 5.74 24.53 -2.39
CA THR A 22 6.82 23.90 -1.66
C THR A 22 6.45 22.43 -1.55
N ALA A 23 6.78 21.65 -2.58
CA ALA A 23 6.83 20.21 -2.44
C ALA A 23 7.74 19.94 -1.23
N ALA A 24 7.21 19.20 -0.24
CA ALA A 24 7.98 18.85 0.94
C ALA A 24 9.29 18.19 0.48
N GLU A 25 10.40 18.60 1.09
CA GLU A 25 11.71 18.09 0.73
C GLU A 25 11.79 16.58 1.02
N ASP A 26 12.29 15.82 0.05
CA ASP A 26 12.37 14.37 0.16
C ASP A 26 13.60 13.96 0.99
N THR A 27 13.45 13.97 2.31
CA THR A 27 14.49 13.61 3.28
C THR A 27 14.23 12.24 3.91
N PRO A 28 15.27 11.53 4.39
CA PRO A 28 15.09 10.26 5.11
C PRO A 28 14.14 10.37 6.31
N GLU A 29 14.18 11.48 7.04
CA GLU A 29 13.32 11.75 8.20
C GLU A 29 11.86 11.92 7.76
N ALA A 30 11.61 12.69 6.70
CA ALA A 30 10.27 12.89 6.17
C ALA A 30 9.67 11.58 5.62
N ARG A 31 10.49 10.75 4.96
CA ARG A 31 10.07 9.41 4.52
C ARG A 31 9.70 8.52 5.70
N ARG A 32 10.50 8.50 6.78
CA ARG A 32 10.17 7.72 7.99
C ARG A 32 8.84 8.15 8.59
N GLU A 33 8.59 9.46 8.71
CA GLU A 33 7.30 9.96 9.21
C GLU A 33 6.12 9.55 8.31
N ALA A 34 6.29 9.65 6.99
CA ALA A 34 5.27 9.23 6.05
C ALA A 34 5.02 7.71 6.10
N VAL A 35 6.06 6.90 6.30
CA VAL A 35 5.92 5.45 6.52
C VAL A 35 5.13 5.13 7.78
N GLU A 36 5.37 5.85 8.89
CA GLU A 36 4.56 5.68 10.11
C GLU A 36 3.08 5.98 9.85
N LYS A 37 2.78 7.06 9.10
CA LYS A 37 1.40 7.39 8.69
C LYS A 37 0.79 6.31 7.80
N TYR A 38 1.55 5.79 6.85
CA TYR A 38 1.11 4.70 5.98
C TYR A 38 0.75 3.44 6.78
N LEU A 39 1.62 3.03 7.72
CA LEU A 39 1.37 1.85 8.55
C LEU A 39 0.28 2.08 9.60
N ALA A 40 -0.02 3.31 9.99
CA ALA A 40 -1.21 3.59 10.79
C ALA A 40 -2.52 3.35 10.03
N ILE A 41 -2.51 3.46 8.69
CA ILE A 41 -3.66 3.16 7.83
C ILE A 41 -3.72 1.66 7.52
N MET A 42 -2.57 1.02 7.33
CA MET A 42 -2.41 -0.42 7.07
C MET A 42 -1.60 -1.09 8.17
N PRO A 43 -2.17 -1.28 9.37
CA PRO A 43 -1.39 -1.77 10.48
C PRO A 43 -1.08 -3.26 10.29
N LEU A 44 0.23 -3.54 10.26
CA LEU A 44 0.79 -4.85 9.94
C LEU A 44 0.31 -5.96 10.90
N PRO A 45 0.19 -5.74 12.23
CA PRO A 45 -0.30 -6.76 13.15
C PRO A 45 -1.72 -7.23 12.81
N GLU A 46 -2.62 -6.32 12.48
CA GLU A 46 -4.00 -6.61 12.11
C GLU A 46 -4.07 -7.39 10.81
N MET A 47 -3.27 -6.99 9.80
CA MET A 47 -3.17 -7.71 8.53
C MET A 47 -2.67 -9.15 8.74
N LEU A 48 -1.64 -9.35 9.58
CA LEU A 48 -1.11 -10.68 9.87
C LEU A 48 -2.11 -11.54 10.66
N ARG A 49 -2.89 -10.94 11.57
CA ARG A 49 -3.96 -11.64 12.30
C ARG A 49 -5.06 -12.10 11.34
N GLU A 50 -5.55 -11.22 10.47
CA GLU A 50 -6.58 -11.57 9.48
C GLU A 50 -6.10 -12.67 8.53
N MET A 51 -4.85 -12.57 8.06
CA MET A 51 -4.24 -13.63 7.23
C MET A 51 -4.15 -14.96 7.98
N THR A 52 -3.76 -14.93 9.26
CA THR A 52 -3.68 -16.13 10.10
C THR A 52 -5.05 -16.79 10.23
N GLU A 53 -6.10 -16.00 10.48
CA GLU A 53 -7.47 -16.51 10.56
C GLU A 53 -7.95 -17.15 9.25
N GLU A 54 -7.63 -16.56 8.10
CA GLU A 54 -7.99 -17.13 6.80
C GLU A 54 -7.22 -18.41 6.47
N ILE A 55 -5.92 -18.46 6.75
CA ILE A 55 -5.09 -19.66 6.52
C ILE A 55 -5.55 -20.79 7.44
N ALA A 56 -5.88 -20.51 8.70
CA ALA A 56 -6.32 -21.51 9.66
C ALA A 56 -7.56 -22.29 9.18
N LYS A 57 -8.45 -21.67 8.37
CA LYS A 57 -9.62 -22.34 7.80
C LYS A 57 -9.26 -23.50 6.88
N GLN A 58 -8.06 -23.48 6.29
CA GLN A 58 -7.56 -24.50 5.37
C GLN A 58 -6.75 -25.59 6.10
N ILE A 59 -6.50 -25.42 7.41
CA ILE A 59 -5.75 -26.36 8.25
C ILE A 59 -6.73 -27.33 8.96
N PRO A 60 -6.39 -28.63 9.10
CA PRO A 60 -7.18 -29.59 9.89
C PRO A 60 -7.43 -29.07 11.31
N GLU A 61 -8.62 -29.31 11.84
CA GLU A 61 -9.07 -28.70 13.10
C GLU A 61 -8.13 -29.01 14.27
N GLU A 62 -7.57 -30.22 14.30
CA GLU A 62 -6.65 -30.68 15.34
C GLU A 62 -5.31 -29.92 15.33
N GLN A 63 -4.91 -29.35 14.19
CA GLN A 63 -3.65 -28.64 14.02
C GLN A 63 -3.78 -27.12 14.20
N ARG A 64 -5.00 -26.59 14.12
CA ARG A 64 -5.26 -25.13 14.24
C ARG A 64 -4.73 -24.51 15.53
N PRO A 65 -4.89 -25.11 16.74
CA PRO A 65 -4.38 -24.50 17.96
C PRO A 65 -2.86 -24.29 17.94
N HIS A 66 -2.11 -25.27 17.43
CA HIS A 66 -0.67 -25.16 17.29
C HIS A 66 -0.28 -24.08 16.28
N PHE A 67 -0.98 -24.01 15.13
CA PHE A 67 -0.77 -22.97 14.14
C PHE A 67 -0.99 -21.57 14.72
N PHE A 68 -2.09 -21.35 15.44
CA PHE A 68 -2.34 -20.06 16.10
C PHE A 68 -1.27 -19.71 17.14
N ASP A 69 -0.79 -20.68 17.94
CA ASP A 69 0.31 -20.43 18.88
C ASP A 69 1.59 -19.96 18.16
N VAL A 70 1.96 -20.64 17.07
CA VAL A 70 3.12 -20.25 16.27
C VAL A 70 2.95 -18.84 15.72
N MET A 71 1.84 -18.58 15.04
CA MET A 71 1.62 -17.32 14.33
C MET A 71 1.47 -16.12 15.28
N ASN A 72 0.82 -16.30 16.43
CA ASN A 72 0.52 -15.21 17.36
C ASN A 72 1.61 -15.01 18.42
N ASN A 73 2.31 -16.08 18.84
CA ASN A 73 3.22 -16.02 19.99
C ASN A 73 4.69 -16.29 19.66
N LYS A 74 5.00 -16.90 18.50
CA LYS A 74 6.39 -17.27 18.14
C LYS A 74 6.98 -16.38 17.05
N ILE A 75 6.13 -15.68 16.30
CA ILE A 75 6.57 -14.73 15.28
C ILE A 75 6.88 -13.38 15.94
N ASP A 76 8.07 -12.85 15.65
CA ASP A 76 8.50 -11.53 16.08
C ASP A 76 7.89 -10.45 15.17
N ILE A 77 6.62 -10.13 15.42
CA ILE A 77 5.87 -9.11 14.67
C ILE A 77 6.57 -7.74 14.68
N PRO A 78 7.09 -7.23 15.83
CA PRO A 78 7.84 -5.98 15.85
C PRO A 78 9.05 -5.96 14.91
N LYS A 79 9.79 -7.07 14.81
CA LYS A 79 10.92 -7.18 13.88
C LYS A 79 10.47 -7.13 12.42
N ILE A 80 9.34 -7.74 12.08
CA ILE A 80 8.78 -7.67 10.70
C ILE A 80 8.32 -6.24 10.41
N GLU A 81 7.65 -5.57 11.36
CA GLU A 81 7.23 -4.19 11.20
C GLU A 81 8.42 -3.24 11.01
N ALA A 82 9.48 -3.40 11.79
CA ALA A 82 10.71 -2.63 11.62
C ALA A 82 11.34 -2.84 10.22
N ALA A 83 11.37 -4.08 9.73
CA ALA A 83 11.86 -4.38 8.39
C ALA A 83 10.97 -3.76 7.30
N ALA A 84 9.65 -3.77 7.49
CA ALA A 84 8.72 -3.11 6.57
C ALA A 84 8.93 -1.59 6.56
N LYS A 85 9.09 -0.97 7.74
CA LYS A 85 9.38 0.47 7.87
C LYS A 85 10.66 0.86 7.13
N GLU A 86 11.73 0.11 7.36
CA GLU A 86 13.01 0.35 6.71
C GLU A 86 12.91 0.19 5.19
N SER A 87 12.26 -0.88 4.72
CA SER A 87 12.10 -1.15 3.29
C SER A 87 11.31 -0.04 2.59
N LEU A 88 10.17 0.37 3.16
CA LEU A 88 9.35 1.45 2.60
C LEU A 88 10.12 2.77 2.53
N ALA A 89 10.81 3.16 3.60
CA ALA A 89 11.57 4.41 3.64
C ALA A 89 12.78 4.40 2.70
N ARG A 90 13.36 3.22 2.46
CA ARG A 90 14.49 3.03 1.54
C ARG A 90 14.07 3.10 0.08
N HIS A 91 12.91 2.53 -0.26
CA HIS A 91 12.52 2.30 -1.66
C HIS A 91 11.50 3.31 -2.20
N LEU A 92 10.73 3.97 -1.34
CA LEU A 92 9.76 4.97 -1.75
C LEU A 92 10.25 6.38 -1.42
N THR A 93 10.00 7.29 -2.34
CA THR A 93 10.14 8.74 -2.12
C THR A 93 9.02 9.25 -1.21
N LEU A 94 9.24 10.41 -0.59
CA LEU A 94 8.19 11.08 0.18
C LEU A 94 6.92 11.35 -0.66
N ALA A 95 7.09 11.72 -1.92
CA ALA A 95 5.97 11.99 -2.83
C ALA A 95 5.12 10.73 -3.07
N GLU A 96 5.75 9.59 -3.34
CA GLU A 96 5.05 8.32 -3.53
C GLU A 96 4.30 7.87 -2.27
N LEU A 97 4.95 7.96 -1.10
CA LEU A 97 4.31 7.65 0.18
C LEU A 97 3.09 8.54 0.42
N ASN A 98 3.23 9.86 0.22
CA ASN A 98 2.12 10.79 0.39
C ASN A 98 0.97 10.54 -0.59
N HIS A 99 1.27 10.17 -1.84
CA HIS A 99 0.24 9.82 -2.81
C HIS A 99 -0.51 8.54 -2.42
N LEU A 100 0.21 7.51 -1.93
CA LEU A 100 -0.41 6.29 -1.41
C LEU A 100 -1.31 6.59 -0.21
N ILE A 101 -0.81 7.37 0.76
CA ILE A 101 -1.58 7.79 1.93
C ILE A 101 -2.84 8.54 1.52
N ALA A 102 -2.71 9.57 0.66
CA ALA A 102 -3.84 10.37 0.21
C ALA A 102 -4.90 9.53 -0.52
N TYR A 103 -4.47 8.58 -1.36
CA TYR A 103 -5.37 7.62 -1.98
C TYR A 103 -6.11 6.79 -0.92
N MET A 104 -5.40 6.24 0.05
CA MET A 104 -5.99 5.38 1.08
C MET A 104 -6.83 6.13 2.13
N GLU A 105 -6.65 7.44 2.26
CA GLU A 105 -7.47 8.28 3.13
C GLU A 105 -8.78 8.72 2.46
N ALA A 106 -8.78 8.86 1.14
CA ALA A 106 -9.94 9.26 0.36
C ALA A 106 -11.10 8.26 0.51
N PRO A 107 -12.37 8.72 0.58
CA PRO A 107 -13.54 7.83 0.69
C PRO A 107 -13.57 6.74 -0.39
N GLU A 108 -13.24 7.09 -1.62
CA GLU A 108 -13.19 6.21 -2.78
C GLU A 108 -12.06 5.19 -2.65
N GLY A 109 -10.86 5.62 -2.23
CA GLY A 109 -9.73 4.71 -2.05
C GLY A 109 -9.94 3.73 -0.88
N LYS A 110 -10.50 4.19 0.25
CA LYS A 110 -10.96 3.29 1.33
C LYS A 110 -11.97 2.26 0.82
N SER A 111 -12.95 2.71 0.03
CA SER A 111 -13.95 1.83 -0.57
C SER A 111 -13.32 0.82 -1.51
N ALA A 112 -12.39 1.25 -2.37
CA ALA A 112 -11.68 0.40 -3.32
C ALA A 112 -10.82 -0.65 -2.61
N MET A 113 -10.03 -0.27 -1.61
CA MET A 113 -9.21 -1.19 -0.81
C MET A 113 -10.06 -2.27 -0.13
N LYS A 114 -11.20 -1.89 0.46
CA LYS A 114 -12.14 -2.86 1.06
C LYS A 114 -12.73 -3.84 0.05
N LYS A 115 -12.86 -3.44 -1.22
CA LYS A 115 -13.44 -4.26 -2.30
C LYS A 115 -12.41 -5.15 -3.00
N MET A 116 -11.11 -4.89 -2.82
CA MET A 116 -10.05 -5.69 -3.45
C MET A 116 -10.11 -7.17 -3.07
N LYS A 117 -10.62 -7.48 -1.87
CA LYS A 117 -10.89 -8.87 -1.45
C LYS A 117 -11.93 -9.59 -2.31
N TYR A 118 -12.94 -8.88 -2.84
CA TYR A 118 -13.93 -9.47 -3.73
C TYR A 118 -13.31 -9.75 -5.10
N TYR A 119 -12.54 -8.80 -5.63
CA TYR A 119 -11.77 -9.02 -6.86
C TYR A 119 -10.85 -10.25 -6.75
N MET A 120 -10.12 -10.39 -5.64
CA MET A 120 -9.32 -11.59 -5.38
C MET A 120 -10.19 -12.85 -5.25
N ALA A 121 -11.30 -12.81 -4.51
CA ALA A 121 -12.20 -13.95 -4.37
C ALA A 121 -12.77 -14.43 -5.72
N ASP A 122 -13.04 -13.51 -6.65
CA ASP A 122 -13.56 -13.81 -7.98
C ASP A 122 -12.48 -14.37 -8.92
N VAL A 123 -11.25 -13.84 -8.85
CA VAL A 123 -10.16 -14.21 -9.77
C VAL A 123 -9.41 -15.49 -9.34
N MET A 124 -9.20 -15.70 -8.04
CA MET A 124 -8.37 -16.79 -7.53
C MET A 124 -8.85 -18.20 -7.96
N PRO A 125 -10.15 -18.54 -7.94
CA PRO A 125 -10.63 -19.85 -8.36
C PRO A 125 -10.33 -20.14 -9.84
N THR A 126 -10.48 -19.13 -10.70
CA THR A 126 -10.15 -19.23 -12.13
C THR A 126 -8.65 -19.47 -12.33
N MET A 127 -7.80 -18.69 -11.65
CA MET A 127 -6.35 -18.88 -11.72
C MET A 127 -5.93 -20.27 -11.25
N GLN A 128 -6.47 -20.75 -10.11
CA GLN A 128 -6.20 -22.10 -9.63
C GLN A 128 -6.71 -23.18 -10.60
N GLY A 129 -7.84 -22.95 -11.25
CA GLY A 129 -8.38 -23.81 -12.31
C GLY A 129 -7.41 -23.97 -13.46
N GLU A 130 -6.90 -22.86 -13.99
CA GLU A 130 -5.91 -22.88 -15.09
C GLU A 130 -4.60 -23.54 -14.68
N ILE A 131 -4.08 -23.27 -13.49
CA ILE A 131 -2.87 -23.94 -12.99
C ILE A 131 -3.08 -25.46 -12.92
N ARG A 132 -4.22 -25.92 -12.37
CA ARG A 132 -4.53 -27.36 -12.30
C ARG A 132 -4.63 -27.99 -13.70
N ARG A 133 -5.27 -27.30 -14.66
CA ARG A 133 -5.36 -27.78 -16.05
C ARG A 133 -3.97 -27.96 -16.66
N VAL A 134 -3.11 -26.95 -16.56
CA VAL A 134 -1.74 -26.99 -17.10
C VAL A 134 -0.91 -28.11 -16.46
N LEU A 135 -0.98 -28.29 -15.15
CA LEU A 135 -0.26 -29.37 -14.45
C LEU A 135 -0.77 -30.77 -14.82
N ALA A 136 -2.07 -30.93 -15.11
CA ALA A 136 -2.62 -32.19 -15.59
C ALA A 136 -2.17 -32.52 -17.02
N GLU A 137 -2.06 -31.50 -17.89
CA GLU A 137 -1.55 -31.64 -19.26
C GLU A 137 -0.02 -31.81 -19.32
N ASN A 138 0.71 -31.27 -18.33
CA ASN A 138 2.17 -31.29 -18.24
C ASN A 138 2.60 -31.86 -16.89
N PRO A 139 2.37 -33.16 -16.64
CA PRO A 139 2.72 -33.76 -15.36
C PRO A 139 4.24 -33.65 -15.14
N PRO A 140 4.68 -33.48 -13.87
CA PRO A 140 6.11 -33.46 -13.57
C PRO A 140 6.76 -34.77 -14.06
N PRO A 141 8.02 -34.70 -14.54
CA PRO A 141 8.73 -35.91 -14.97
C PRO A 141 8.75 -36.92 -13.83
N LYS A 142 8.53 -38.21 -14.15
CA LYS A 142 8.63 -39.27 -13.16
C LYS A 142 10.04 -39.27 -12.56
N PRO A 143 10.20 -39.45 -11.24
CA PRO A 143 11.51 -39.65 -10.63
C PRO A 143 12.24 -40.78 -11.37
N THR A 144 13.49 -40.54 -11.77
CA THR A 144 14.35 -41.62 -12.27
C THR A 144 14.69 -42.53 -11.10
N GLU A 145 14.32 -43.82 -11.20
CA GLU A 145 14.79 -44.83 -10.24
C GLU A 145 16.33 -44.87 -10.29
N ASN A 146 16.96 -44.60 -9.15
CA ASN A 146 18.39 -44.82 -8.89
C ASN A 146 18.51 -45.85 -7.76
#